data_AF-A0A8H5HZE4-F1
#
_entry.id   AF-A0A8H5HZE4-F1
#
_cell.length_a   1.000
_cell.length_b   1.000
_cell.length_c   1.000
_cell.angle_alpha   90.00
_cell.angle_beta   90.00
_cell.angle_gamma   90.00
#
_symmetry.space_group_name_H-M   'P 1'
#
loop_
_entity.id
_entity.type
_entity.pdbx_description
1 polymer ?
#
loop_
_entity_poly.entity_id
_entity_poly.type
_entity_poly.pdbx_seq_one_letter_code
_entity_poly.pdbx_strand_id
1 'polypeptide(L)'
;MRMGSTSSFSLAFNLAFKMTAKQVIIRSSDMVDFTMNKNNLEFFTGSFPSADACAESGDPIPLIESSKILQLLFEFVEQKPPPTLDGISFDDLLRLAEAAEKYIVYSALTICKIKLREFISSNPVEILTLAVKHNHSDLIVALYPLLMDKPLPEVAPILGSGSFQYFAHWSLQNSRWSEALNTATRSANDHGNCPWWGYNMAQILYQLDKPSRLTQPHLGDIFQNFLSNPHHNTCCRSAVSQWEADITAKVKDIPEFSLDLRLWGEDG
;
A
#
# COMPACT_ATOMS: atom_id res chain seq x y z
N MET A 1 53.50 -1.53 -51.66
CA MET A 1 53.43 -2.27 -50.38
C MET A 1 54.26 -1.50 -49.37
N ARG A 2 53.86 -1.14 -48.15
CA ARG A 2 52.66 -1.34 -47.33
C ARG A 2 52.58 -0.08 -46.43
N MET A 3 51.45 0.63 -46.44
CA MET A 3 50.49 0.71 -45.33
C MET A 3 51.09 1.20 -44.00
N GLY A 4 51.11 2.52 -43.82
CA GLY A 4 50.97 3.14 -42.50
C GLY A 4 49.51 3.54 -42.31
N SER A 5 48.82 2.95 -41.33
CA SER A 5 47.58 3.44 -40.68
C SER A 5 46.81 2.30 -39.98
N THR A 6 47.43 1.56 -39.06
CA THR A 6 46.75 0.48 -38.30
C THR A 6 46.72 0.70 -36.79
N SER A 7 47.47 1.68 -36.25
CA SER A 7 47.61 1.86 -34.79
C SER A 7 46.42 2.62 -34.15
N SER A 8 45.94 3.69 -34.77
CA SER A 8 44.84 4.52 -34.22
C SER A 8 43.47 3.80 -34.28
N PHE A 9 43.20 3.05 -35.35
CA PHE A 9 41.97 2.25 -35.49
C PHE A 9 41.89 1.11 -34.46
N SER A 10 43.01 0.44 -34.15
CA SER A 10 43.05 -0.64 -33.16
C SER A 10 42.79 -0.15 -31.73
N LEU A 11 43.29 1.03 -31.38
CA LEU A 11 43.08 1.60 -30.05
C LEU A 11 41.64 2.09 -29.85
N ALA A 12 41.06 2.76 -30.85
CA ALA A 12 39.67 3.20 -30.83
C ALA A 12 38.69 2.02 -30.81
N PHE A 13 38.98 0.96 -31.57
CA PHE A 13 38.20 -0.27 -31.57
C PHE A 13 38.28 -1.00 -30.22
N ASN A 14 39.46 -1.10 -29.61
CA ASN A 14 39.63 -1.70 -28.28
C ASN A 14 38.99 -0.87 -27.16
N LEU A 15 39.01 0.47 -27.25
CA LEU A 15 38.31 1.34 -26.30
C LEU A 15 36.80 1.21 -26.46
N ALA A 16 36.29 1.27 -27.70
CA ALA A 16 34.88 1.06 -27.99
C ALA A 16 34.42 -0.33 -27.50
N PHE A 17 35.20 -1.38 -27.77
CA PHE A 17 34.93 -2.74 -27.31
C PHE A 17 34.98 -2.89 -25.78
N LYS A 18 35.93 -2.22 -25.09
CA LYS A 18 35.96 -2.16 -23.62
C LYS A 18 34.80 -1.35 -23.03
N MET A 19 34.32 -0.32 -23.72
CA MET A 19 33.18 0.48 -23.30
C MET A 19 31.86 -0.25 -23.52
N THR A 20 31.71 -0.99 -24.62
CA THR A 20 30.53 -1.85 -24.87
C THR A 20 30.48 -3.04 -23.92
N ALA A 21 31.63 -3.56 -23.45
CA ALA A 21 31.65 -4.61 -22.43
C ALA A 21 31.00 -4.18 -21.09
N LYS A 22 31.01 -2.87 -20.78
CA LYS A 22 30.44 -2.28 -19.56
C LYS A 22 29.03 -1.71 -19.74
N GLN A 23 28.48 -1.76 -20.94
CA GLN A 23 27.17 -1.22 -21.25
C GLN A 23 26.22 -2.34 -21.66
N VAL A 24 24.94 -2.15 -21.38
CA VAL A 24 23.87 -3.04 -21.81
C VAL A 24 22.77 -2.18 -22.44
N ILE A 25 22.16 -2.69 -23.50
CA ILE A 25 21.01 -2.04 -24.13
C ILE A 25 19.77 -2.74 -23.62
N ILE A 26 18.85 -1.96 -23.06
CA ILE A 26 17.56 -2.40 -22.58
C ILE A 26 16.48 -1.76 -23.45
N ARG A 27 15.53 -2.56 -23.91
CA ARG A 27 14.43 -2.10 -24.76
C ARG A 27 13.11 -2.14 -23.98
N SER A 28 12.39 -1.03 -23.96
CA SER A 28 11.04 -0.95 -23.39
C SER A 28 9.99 -1.65 -24.28
N SER A 29 8.78 -1.83 -23.74
CA SER A 29 7.66 -2.41 -24.50
C SER A 29 7.15 -1.53 -25.65
N ASP A 30 7.41 -0.23 -25.58
CA ASP A 30 7.16 0.76 -26.63
C ASP A 30 8.41 1.04 -27.50
N MET A 31 9.36 0.08 -27.53
CA MET A 31 10.49 0.03 -28.46
C MET A 31 11.53 1.15 -28.32
N VAL A 32 11.68 1.70 -27.12
CA VAL A 32 12.73 2.69 -26.78
C VAL A 32 13.91 1.97 -26.15
N ASP A 33 15.11 2.27 -26.67
CA ASP A 33 16.36 1.69 -26.20
C ASP A 33 17.06 2.59 -25.17
N PHE A 34 17.50 1.99 -24.07
CA PHE A 34 18.24 2.60 -22.98
C PHE A 34 19.62 1.95 -22.88
N THR A 35 20.68 2.75 -22.98
CA THR A 35 22.04 2.29 -22.77
C THR A 35 22.42 2.49 -21.31
N MET A 36 22.53 1.40 -20.55
CA MET A 36 22.81 1.42 -19.12
C MET A 36 24.21 0.90 -18.81
N ASN A 37 24.82 1.39 -17.74
CA ASN A 37 26.08 0.86 -17.23
C ASN A 37 25.81 -0.42 -16.42
N LYS A 38 26.44 -1.54 -16.79
CA LYS A 38 26.28 -2.84 -16.11
C LYS A 38 26.64 -2.76 -14.63
N ASN A 39 27.72 -2.06 -14.29
CA ASN A 39 28.15 -1.92 -12.90
C ASN A 39 27.11 -1.18 -12.04
N ASN A 40 26.40 -0.21 -12.63
CA ASN A 40 25.34 0.49 -11.91
C ASN A 40 24.15 -0.44 -11.67
N LEU A 41 23.74 -1.20 -12.69
CA LEU A 41 22.66 -2.18 -12.53
C LEU A 41 23.02 -3.22 -11.47
N GLU A 42 24.22 -3.80 -11.50
CA GLU A 42 24.70 -4.76 -10.50
C GLU A 42 24.75 -4.18 -9.08
N PHE A 43 25.07 -2.89 -8.95
CA PHE A 43 25.19 -2.25 -7.64
C PHE A 43 23.86 -1.81 -7.05
N PHE A 44 22.95 -1.27 -7.86
CA PHE A 44 21.70 -0.65 -7.38
C PHE A 44 20.48 -1.57 -7.50
N THR A 45 20.62 -2.75 -8.11
CA THR A 45 19.50 -3.67 -8.36
C THR A 45 19.83 -5.09 -7.88
N GLY A 46 18.81 -5.85 -7.49
CA GLY A 46 18.97 -7.23 -7.01
C GLY A 46 18.46 -8.31 -7.96
N SER A 47 17.64 -7.97 -8.95
CA SER A 47 16.99 -8.95 -9.84
C SER A 47 16.92 -8.50 -11.31
N PHE A 48 17.85 -7.63 -11.73
CA PHE A 48 17.92 -7.27 -13.14
C PHE A 48 18.36 -8.49 -13.97
N PRO A 49 17.79 -8.71 -15.17
CA PRO A 49 18.22 -9.79 -16.05
C PRO A 49 19.73 -9.73 -16.26
N SER A 50 20.42 -10.86 -16.01
CA SER A 50 21.88 -10.89 -16.16
C SER A 50 22.26 -10.53 -17.59
N ALA A 51 23.09 -9.50 -17.72
CA ALA A 51 23.60 -9.04 -19.00
C ALA A 51 24.43 -10.12 -19.71
N ASP A 52 24.90 -11.14 -19.00
CA ASP A 52 25.73 -12.22 -19.56
C ASP A 52 24.96 -13.14 -20.50
N ALA A 53 23.63 -13.27 -20.34
CA ALA A 53 22.80 -14.09 -21.23
C ALA A 53 22.52 -13.44 -22.59
N CYS A 54 22.59 -12.10 -22.69
CA CYS A 54 22.31 -11.33 -23.91
C CYS A 54 23.57 -10.69 -24.53
N ALA A 55 24.67 -10.58 -23.77
CA ALA A 55 25.90 -9.96 -24.23
C ALA A 55 26.57 -10.70 -25.41
N GLU A 56 26.26 -11.99 -25.63
CA GLU A 56 26.82 -12.76 -26.74
C GLU A 56 26.20 -12.40 -28.10
N SER A 57 24.96 -11.93 -28.16
CA SER A 57 24.29 -11.58 -29.42
C SER A 57 24.29 -10.08 -29.74
N GLY A 58 24.53 -9.22 -28.73
CA GLY A 58 24.45 -7.76 -28.88
C GLY A 58 23.01 -7.25 -29.00
N ASP A 59 22.02 -8.11 -28.79
CA ASP A 59 20.60 -7.75 -28.86
C ASP A 59 20.15 -7.01 -27.59
N PRO A 60 19.23 -6.04 -27.72
CA PRO A 60 18.64 -5.36 -26.57
C PRO A 60 17.84 -6.32 -25.69
N ILE A 61 17.94 -6.15 -24.37
CA ILE A 61 17.15 -6.90 -23.39
C ILE A 61 15.73 -6.33 -23.36
N PRO A 62 14.70 -7.07 -23.81
CA PRO A 62 13.34 -6.55 -23.83
C PRO A 62 12.72 -6.60 -22.42
N LEU A 63 12.15 -5.48 -21.99
CA LEU A 63 11.35 -5.35 -20.78
C LEU A 63 9.90 -5.00 -21.13
N ILE A 64 8.97 -5.34 -20.24
CA ILE A 64 7.52 -5.17 -20.49
C ILE A 64 7.03 -3.77 -20.11
N GLU A 65 7.82 -3.07 -19.32
CA GLU A 65 7.58 -1.73 -18.82
C GLU A 65 7.75 -0.72 -19.96
N SER A 66 6.95 0.34 -19.94
CA SER A 66 7.04 1.41 -20.93
C SER A 66 8.30 2.24 -20.73
N SER A 67 8.73 2.93 -21.78
CA SER A 67 9.87 3.84 -21.77
C SER A 67 9.78 4.87 -20.63
N LYS A 68 8.58 5.41 -20.38
CA LYS A 68 8.32 6.36 -19.29
C LYS A 68 8.65 5.77 -17.91
N ILE A 69 8.22 4.54 -17.63
CA ILE A 69 8.47 3.90 -16.33
C ILE A 69 9.93 3.49 -16.20
N LEU A 70 10.53 2.95 -17.26
CA LEU A 70 11.95 2.61 -17.27
C LEU A 70 12.85 3.83 -17.12
N GLN A 71 12.50 4.96 -17.74
CA GLN A 71 13.22 6.21 -17.56
C GLN A 71 13.25 6.61 -16.09
N LEU A 72 12.09 6.65 -15.43
CA LEU A 72 12.01 6.96 -13.98
C LEU A 72 12.80 5.96 -13.14
N LEU A 73 12.68 4.67 -13.43
CA LEU A 73 13.38 3.61 -12.70
C LEU A 73 14.90 3.74 -12.85
N PHE A 74 15.39 4.00 -14.05
CA PHE A 74 16.82 4.13 -14.33
C PHE A 74 17.43 5.39 -13.72
N GLU A 75 16.66 6.45 -13.49
CA GLU A 75 17.14 7.58 -12.71
C GLU A 75 17.58 7.22 -11.29
N PHE A 76 17.02 6.15 -10.70
CA PHE A 76 17.42 5.61 -9.38
C PHE A 76 18.66 4.71 -9.44
N VAL A 77 19.04 4.24 -10.64
CA VAL A 77 20.20 3.36 -10.88
C VAL A 77 21.43 4.16 -11.29
N GLU A 78 21.24 5.39 -11.77
CA GLU A 78 22.37 6.29 -12.06
C GLU A 78 23.12 6.71 -10.80
N GLN A 79 24.43 6.97 -10.94
CA GLN A 79 25.28 7.47 -9.84
C GLN A 79 25.03 8.95 -9.56
N LYS A 80 23.80 9.28 -9.15
CA LYS A 80 23.32 10.62 -8.84
C LYS A 80 22.34 10.58 -7.67
N PRO A 81 22.01 11.72 -7.05
CA PRO A 81 20.93 11.77 -6.07
C PRO A 81 19.62 11.20 -6.64
N PRO A 82 18.86 10.41 -5.86
CA PRO A 82 17.56 9.89 -6.31
C PRO A 82 16.64 11.02 -6.77
N PRO A 83 15.83 10.81 -7.83
CA PRO A 83 14.89 11.82 -8.28
C PRO A 83 13.78 12.04 -7.25
N THR A 84 13.22 13.24 -7.27
CA THR A 84 11.96 13.54 -6.57
C THR A 84 10.80 13.01 -7.38
N LEU A 85 9.83 12.38 -6.73
CA LEU A 85 8.58 11.94 -7.37
C LEU A 85 7.44 12.94 -7.13
N ASP A 86 7.74 14.22 -6.95
CA ASP A 86 6.72 15.22 -6.69
C ASP A 86 5.87 15.44 -7.96
N GLY A 87 4.55 15.43 -7.78
CA GLY A 87 3.60 15.54 -8.90
C GLY A 87 3.45 14.29 -9.76
N ILE A 88 4.05 13.15 -9.37
CA ILE A 88 3.80 11.87 -10.04
C ILE A 88 2.32 11.50 -9.93
N SER A 89 1.75 10.96 -11.02
CA SER A 89 0.40 10.41 -10.96
C SER A 89 0.38 9.11 -10.15
N PHE A 90 -0.74 8.78 -9.52
CA PHE A 90 -0.88 7.51 -8.79
C PHE A 90 -0.59 6.30 -9.70
N ASP A 91 -1.10 6.31 -10.92
CA ASP A 91 -0.92 5.19 -11.86
C ASP A 91 0.55 5.01 -12.27
N ASP A 92 1.30 6.10 -12.47
CA ASP A 92 2.73 6.02 -12.76
C ASP A 92 3.53 5.55 -11.55
N LEU A 93 3.17 6.05 -10.35
CA LEU A 93 3.79 5.63 -9.09
C LEU A 93 3.58 4.13 -8.84
N LEU A 94 2.37 3.63 -9.08
CA LEU A 94 2.04 2.21 -8.91
C LEU A 94 2.85 1.34 -9.88
N ARG A 95 2.96 1.75 -11.15
CA ARG A 95 3.78 1.04 -12.15
C ARG A 95 5.27 1.10 -11.83
N LEU A 96 5.76 2.25 -11.35
CA LEU A 96 7.14 2.41 -10.91
C LEU A 96 7.44 1.53 -9.69
N ALA A 97 6.53 1.47 -8.72
CA ALA A 97 6.65 0.60 -7.56
C ALA A 97 6.71 -0.87 -7.98
N GLU A 98 5.80 -1.33 -8.85
CA GLU A 98 5.83 -2.71 -9.40
C GLU A 98 7.15 -3.03 -10.12
N ALA A 99 7.68 -2.10 -10.91
CA ALA A 99 8.96 -2.28 -11.57
C ALA A 99 10.13 -2.30 -10.54
N ALA A 100 10.10 -1.43 -9.54
CA ALA A 100 11.09 -1.39 -8.47
C ALA A 100 11.13 -2.69 -7.66
N GLU A 101 9.98 -3.30 -7.39
CA GLU A 101 9.86 -4.62 -6.76
C GLU A 101 10.43 -5.72 -7.65
N LYS A 102 9.99 -5.76 -8.91
CA LYS A 102 10.41 -6.78 -9.87
C LYS A 102 11.92 -6.81 -10.08
N TYR A 103 12.56 -5.64 -10.17
CA TYR A 103 14.00 -5.54 -10.40
C TYR A 103 14.82 -5.34 -9.12
N ILE A 104 14.15 -5.21 -7.98
CA ILE A 104 14.74 -4.94 -6.66
C ILE A 104 15.64 -3.69 -6.73
N VAL A 105 15.09 -2.56 -7.16
CA VAL A 105 15.81 -1.27 -7.21
C VAL A 105 15.74 -0.61 -5.83
N TYR A 106 16.77 -0.82 -5.01
CA TYR A 106 16.74 -0.58 -3.56
C TYR A 106 16.28 0.83 -3.15
N SER A 107 16.77 1.86 -3.84
CA SER A 107 16.41 3.25 -3.57
C SER A 107 14.96 3.55 -3.99
N ALA A 108 14.54 3.07 -5.16
CA ALA A 108 13.18 3.25 -5.66
C ALA A 108 12.14 2.55 -4.78
N LEU A 109 12.43 1.35 -4.26
CA LEU A 109 11.57 0.63 -3.32
C LEU A 109 11.17 1.51 -2.13
N THR A 110 12.18 2.11 -1.49
CA THR A 110 11.98 2.94 -0.30
C THR A 110 11.17 4.21 -0.64
N ILE A 111 11.55 4.90 -1.71
CA ILE A 111 10.91 6.16 -2.10
C ILE A 111 9.47 5.94 -2.58
N CYS A 112 9.22 4.92 -3.40
CA CYS A 112 7.88 4.58 -3.86
C CYS A 112 6.97 4.24 -2.69
N LYS A 113 7.45 3.45 -1.72
CA LYS A 113 6.68 3.10 -0.51
C LYS A 113 6.31 4.32 0.32
N ILE A 114 7.23 5.29 0.48
CA ILE A 114 6.93 6.56 1.15
C ILE A 114 5.84 7.32 0.38
N LYS A 115 5.99 7.44 -0.94
CA LYS A 115 5.04 8.16 -1.78
C LYS A 115 3.66 7.50 -1.85
N LEU A 116 3.57 6.18 -1.83
CA LEU A 116 2.29 5.46 -1.79
C LEU A 116 1.46 5.84 -0.55
N ARG A 117 2.10 6.20 0.57
CA ARG A 117 1.37 6.67 1.77
C ARG A 117 0.63 7.99 1.53
N GLU A 118 1.08 8.84 0.62
CA GLU A 118 0.38 10.08 0.25
C GLU A 118 -0.96 9.79 -0.45
N PHE A 119 -1.12 8.60 -1.06
CA PHE A 119 -2.31 8.16 -1.78
C PHE A 119 -3.17 7.16 -1.00
N ILE A 120 -2.83 6.86 0.27
CA ILE A 120 -3.44 5.78 1.04
C ILE A 120 -4.95 5.94 1.20
N SER A 121 -5.44 7.19 1.31
CA SER A 121 -6.87 7.49 1.44
C SER A 121 -7.62 7.54 0.11
N SER A 122 -6.96 7.88 -0.99
CA SER A 122 -7.59 7.99 -2.31
C SER A 122 -7.61 6.69 -3.10
N ASN A 123 -6.61 5.82 -2.88
CA ASN A 123 -6.42 4.58 -3.64
C ASN A 123 -6.12 3.36 -2.73
N PRO A 124 -6.90 3.12 -1.66
CA PRO A 124 -6.55 2.13 -0.65
C PRO A 124 -6.55 0.69 -1.17
N VAL A 125 -7.40 0.35 -2.14
CA VAL A 125 -7.54 -1.04 -2.64
C VAL A 125 -6.38 -1.43 -3.54
N GLU A 126 -5.97 -0.54 -4.43
CA GLU A 126 -4.84 -0.71 -5.32
C GLU A 126 -3.53 -0.80 -4.51
N ILE A 127 -3.39 0.04 -3.49
CA ILE A 127 -2.23 -0.01 -2.58
C ILE A 127 -2.27 -1.30 -1.75
N LEU A 128 -3.43 -1.76 -1.28
CA LEU A 128 -3.55 -3.05 -0.59
C LEU A 128 -3.08 -4.19 -1.48
N THR A 129 -3.46 -4.17 -2.77
CA THR A 129 -3.09 -5.20 -3.73
C THR A 129 -1.58 -5.27 -3.91
N LEU A 130 -0.92 -4.12 -4.11
CA LEU A 130 0.53 -4.05 -4.18
C LEU A 130 1.19 -4.48 -2.87
N ALA A 131 0.68 -4.02 -1.73
CA ALA A 131 1.24 -4.30 -0.42
C ALA A 131 1.17 -5.79 -0.07
N VAL A 132 0.06 -6.45 -0.37
CA VAL A 132 -0.08 -7.90 -0.16
C VAL A 132 0.82 -8.68 -1.10
N LYS A 133 0.89 -8.29 -2.38
CA LYS A 133 1.72 -8.96 -3.39
C LYS A 133 3.21 -8.97 -3.04
N HIS A 134 3.70 -7.86 -2.45
CA HIS A 134 5.12 -7.67 -2.13
C HIS A 134 5.42 -7.66 -0.63
N ASN A 135 4.49 -8.17 0.19
CA ASN A 135 4.64 -8.35 1.64
C ASN A 135 4.95 -7.06 2.46
N HIS A 136 4.41 -5.90 2.04
CA HIS A 136 4.52 -4.63 2.76
C HIS A 136 3.55 -4.55 3.94
N SER A 137 3.86 -5.30 4.99
CA SER A 137 3.00 -5.46 6.17
C SER A 137 2.63 -4.13 6.86
N ASP A 138 3.53 -3.15 6.88
CA ASP A 138 3.27 -1.83 7.43
C ASP A 138 2.24 -1.03 6.62
N LEU A 139 2.21 -1.18 5.29
CA LEU A 139 1.16 -0.61 4.45
C LEU A 139 -0.18 -1.32 4.69
N ILE A 140 -0.17 -2.65 4.80
CA ILE A 140 -1.37 -3.43 5.11
C ILE A 140 -1.97 -2.98 6.45
N VAL A 141 -1.13 -2.79 7.47
CA VAL A 141 -1.56 -2.27 8.78
C VAL A 141 -2.17 -0.88 8.67
N ALA A 142 -1.52 0.03 7.95
CA ALA A 142 -2.02 1.39 7.76
C ALA A 142 -3.34 1.46 6.96
N LEU A 143 -3.58 0.49 6.07
CA LEU A 143 -4.78 0.42 5.24
C LEU A 143 -6.01 -0.15 5.95
N TYR A 144 -5.81 -0.97 6.98
CA TYR A 144 -6.90 -1.60 7.73
C TYR A 144 -8.01 -0.61 8.17
N PRO A 145 -7.73 0.49 8.89
CA PRO A 145 -8.77 1.41 9.34
C PRO A 145 -9.55 2.07 8.18
N LEU A 146 -8.94 2.20 7.00
CA LEU A 146 -9.58 2.78 5.82
C LEU A 146 -10.49 1.78 5.09
N LEU A 147 -10.19 0.48 5.22
CA LEU A 147 -10.86 -0.60 4.53
C LEU A 147 -11.69 -1.51 5.45
N MET A 148 -11.76 -1.22 6.76
CA MET A 148 -12.47 -2.06 7.73
C MET A 148 -13.97 -2.18 7.44
N ASP A 149 -14.55 -1.17 6.80
CA ASP A 149 -15.96 -1.17 6.37
C ASP A 149 -16.17 -1.91 5.04
N LYS A 150 -15.11 -2.25 4.29
CA LYS A 150 -15.27 -3.00 3.05
C LYS A 150 -15.74 -4.43 3.38
N PRO A 151 -16.75 -4.95 2.63
CA PRO A 151 -17.17 -6.33 2.79
C PRO A 151 -15.99 -7.28 2.63
N LEU A 152 -15.87 -8.24 3.55
CA LEU A 152 -14.80 -9.24 3.51
C LEU A 152 -14.69 -9.95 2.14
N PRO A 153 -15.79 -10.30 1.43
CA PRO A 153 -15.70 -10.90 0.10
C PRO A 153 -14.99 -10.04 -0.96
N GLU A 154 -14.95 -8.71 -0.81
CA GLU A 154 -14.25 -7.82 -1.75
C GLU A 154 -12.73 -7.81 -1.49
N VAL A 155 -12.31 -7.88 -0.23
CA VAL A 155 -10.88 -7.80 0.16
C VAL A 155 -10.23 -9.18 0.31
N ALA A 156 -11.02 -10.22 0.55
CA ALA A 156 -10.52 -11.59 0.73
C ALA A 156 -9.71 -12.12 -0.45
N PRO A 157 -10.08 -11.90 -1.73
CA PRO A 157 -9.27 -12.35 -2.86
C PRO A 157 -7.88 -11.69 -2.89
N ILE A 158 -7.81 -10.42 -2.48
CA ILE A 158 -6.56 -9.66 -2.41
C ILE A 158 -5.70 -10.20 -1.27
N LEU A 159 -6.24 -10.29 -0.06
CA LEU A 159 -5.50 -10.78 1.12
C LEU A 159 -5.05 -12.23 0.93
N GLY A 160 -5.87 -13.05 0.27
CA GLY A 160 -5.59 -14.45 -0.03
C GLY A 160 -4.58 -14.67 -1.15
N SER A 161 -4.22 -13.64 -1.94
CA SER A 161 -3.16 -13.76 -2.94
C SER A 161 -1.75 -13.63 -2.35
N GLY A 162 -1.63 -13.18 -1.09
CA GLY A 162 -0.36 -13.13 -0.37
C GLY A 162 -0.32 -14.14 0.78
N SER A 163 0.35 -13.78 1.87
CA SER A 163 0.42 -14.66 3.05
C SER A 163 -0.96 -14.92 3.66
N PHE A 164 -1.25 -16.18 3.98
CA PHE A 164 -2.47 -16.58 4.69
C PHE A 164 -2.67 -15.80 6.01
N GLN A 165 -1.58 -15.36 6.63
CA GLN A 165 -1.61 -14.58 7.87
C GLN A 165 -2.34 -13.24 7.68
N TYR A 166 -2.25 -12.62 6.50
CA TYR A 166 -2.95 -11.37 6.22
C TYR A 166 -4.46 -11.54 6.28
N PHE A 167 -4.99 -12.58 5.62
CA PHE A 167 -6.42 -12.89 5.67
C PHE A 167 -6.87 -13.26 7.10
N ALA A 168 -6.09 -14.06 7.82
CA ALA A 168 -6.42 -14.49 9.17
C ALA A 168 -6.51 -13.32 10.15
N HIS A 169 -5.48 -12.47 10.20
CA HIS A 169 -5.46 -11.30 11.09
C HIS A 169 -6.56 -10.30 10.72
N TRP A 170 -6.77 -10.03 9.43
CA TRP A 170 -7.80 -9.11 8.97
C TRP A 170 -9.20 -9.59 9.34
N SER A 171 -9.49 -10.87 9.10
CA SER A 171 -10.80 -11.47 9.40
C SER A 171 -11.08 -11.49 10.91
N LEU A 172 -10.08 -11.81 11.72
CA LEU A 172 -10.19 -11.77 13.18
C LEU A 172 -10.49 -10.36 13.67
N GLN A 173 -9.80 -9.36 13.13
CA GLN A 173 -10.03 -7.97 13.50
C GLN A 173 -11.42 -7.48 13.07
N ASN A 174 -11.85 -7.82 11.85
CA ASN A 174 -13.21 -7.53 11.37
C ASN A 174 -14.29 -8.16 12.26
N SER A 175 -14.05 -9.39 12.74
CA SER A 175 -14.95 -10.07 13.68
C SER A 175 -15.09 -9.30 14.99
N ARG A 176 -13.97 -8.85 15.58
CA ARG A 176 -13.96 -8.05 16.82
C ARG A 176 -14.78 -6.77 16.69
N TRP A 177 -14.58 -6.02 15.60
CA TRP A 177 -15.33 -4.80 15.35
C TRP A 177 -16.81 -5.07 15.06
N SER A 178 -17.13 -6.15 14.35
CA SER A 178 -18.51 -6.56 14.09
C SER A 178 -19.22 -6.96 15.39
N GLU A 179 -18.54 -7.67 16.28
CA GLU A 179 -19.04 -8.00 17.62
C GLU A 179 -19.26 -6.75 18.46
N ALA A 180 -18.34 -5.79 18.41
CA ALA A 180 -18.50 -4.51 19.10
C ALA A 180 -19.72 -3.73 18.58
N LEU A 181 -19.95 -3.71 17.27
CA LEU A 181 -21.13 -3.08 16.67
C LEU A 181 -22.43 -3.79 17.06
N ASN A 182 -22.44 -5.12 17.01
CA ASN A 182 -23.58 -5.91 17.49
C ASN A 182 -23.84 -5.70 18.98
N THR A 183 -22.79 -5.54 19.79
CA THR A 183 -22.92 -5.22 21.21
C THR A 183 -23.49 -3.83 21.39
N ALA A 184 -22.94 -2.82 20.71
CA ALA A 184 -23.40 -1.44 20.77
C ALA A 184 -24.88 -1.29 20.40
N THR A 185 -25.32 -2.00 19.35
CA THR A 185 -26.72 -1.97 18.89
C THR A 185 -27.66 -2.72 19.84
N ARG A 186 -27.21 -3.80 20.50
CA ARG A 186 -28.01 -4.57 21.47
C ARG A 186 -28.02 -3.96 22.87
N SER A 187 -26.94 -3.30 23.26
CA SER A 187 -26.80 -2.58 24.54
C SER A 187 -27.51 -1.24 24.52
N ALA A 188 -28.37 -0.98 23.52
CA ALA A 188 -29.28 0.15 23.54
C ALA A 188 -30.16 0.01 24.78
N ASN A 189 -29.76 0.73 25.83
CA ASN A 189 -30.24 0.52 27.18
C ASN A 189 -31.76 0.73 27.25
N ASP A 190 -32.49 -0.15 27.91
CA ASP A 190 -33.92 0.10 28.16
C ASP A 190 -34.06 1.34 29.06
N HIS A 191 -34.63 2.41 28.50
CA HIS A 191 -34.95 3.63 29.24
C HIS A 191 -36.38 3.59 29.79
N GLY A 192 -36.80 2.42 30.27
CA GLY A 192 -38.08 2.17 30.92
C GLY A 192 -39.26 2.63 30.06
N ASN A 193 -40.28 3.21 30.71
CA ASN A 193 -41.52 3.64 30.04
C ASN A 193 -41.40 4.99 29.30
N CYS A 194 -40.20 5.42 28.87
CA CYS A 194 -40.05 6.66 28.14
C CYS A 194 -40.64 6.54 26.72
N PRO A 195 -41.71 7.31 26.38
CA PRO A 195 -42.40 7.16 25.09
C PRO A 195 -41.52 7.51 23.87
N TRP A 196 -40.46 8.29 24.10
CA TRP A 196 -39.58 8.81 23.06
C TRP A 196 -38.32 7.98 22.88
N TRP A 197 -38.07 7.00 23.75
CA TRP A 197 -36.83 6.23 23.74
C TRP A 197 -36.63 5.48 22.42
N GLY A 198 -37.67 4.78 21.93
CA GLY A 198 -37.58 4.04 20.68
C GLY A 198 -37.25 4.92 19.47
N TYR A 199 -37.84 6.12 19.39
CA TYR A 199 -37.54 7.10 18.34
C TYR A 199 -36.09 7.59 18.42
N ASN A 200 -35.66 8.01 19.62
CA ASN A 200 -34.30 8.50 19.86
C ASN A 200 -33.24 7.44 19.57
N MET A 201 -33.47 6.21 20.03
CA MET A 201 -32.63 5.06 19.78
C MET A 201 -32.52 4.78 18.29
N ALA A 202 -33.62 4.80 17.54
CA ALA A 202 -33.60 4.58 16.09
C ALA A 202 -32.73 5.62 15.34
N GLN A 203 -32.74 6.89 15.77
CA GLN A 203 -31.90 7.94 15.16
C GLN A 203 -30.39 7.71 15.39
N ILE A 204 -30.01 7.18 16.56
CA ILE A 204 -28.62 6.84 16.88
C ILE A 204 -28.21 5.56 16.13
N LEU A 205 -29.06 4.52 16.19
CA LEU A 205 -28.79 3.24 15.52
C LEU A 205 -28.65 3.38 14.00
N TYR A 206 -29.41 4.29 13.38
CA TYR A 206 -29.26 4.59 11.95
C TYR A 206 -27.85 5.09 11.59
N GLN A 207 -27.17 5.74 12.53
CA GLN A 207 -25.80 6.23 12.33
C GLN A 207 -24.74 5.21 12.76
N LEU A 208 -25.09 4.23 13.59
CA LEU A 208 -24.23 3.09 13.96
C LEU A 208 -24.42 1.94 12.97
N ASP A 209 -24.24 2.23 11.69
CA ASP A 209 -24.52 1.32 10.58
C ASP A 209 -23.34 0.42 10.20
N LYS A 210 -22.12 0.78 10.62
CA LYS A 210 -20.87 0.10 10.23
C LYS A 210 -19.76 0.27 11.26
N PRO A 211 -18.76 -0.63 11.27
CA PRO A 211 -17.64 -0.62 12.22
C PRO A 211 -16.93 0.72 12.42
N SER A 212 -16.62 1.45 11.34
CA SER A 212 -15.90 2.72 11.45
C SER A 212 -16.65 3.78 12.27
N ARG A 213 -17.97 3.67 12.42
CA ARG A 213 -18.79 4.58 13.24
C ARG A 213 -18.52 4.45 14.73
N LEU A 214 -17.87 3.37 15.15
CA LEU A 214 -17.43 3.15 16.52
C LEU A 214 -16.06 3.80 16.81
N THR A 215 -15.36 4.27 15.79
CA THR A 215 -14.08 4.99 15.94
C THR A 215 -14.30 6.45 16.31
N GLN A 216 -13.37 7.05 17.03
CA GLN A 216 -13.37 8.50 17.26
C GLN A 216 -12.83 9.24 16.02
N PRO A 217 -13.35 10.44 15.69
CA PRO A 217 -14.37 11.20 16.41
C PRO A 217 -15.82 10.76 16.12
N HIS A 218 -16.06 9.89 15.13
CA HIS A 218 -17.40 9.54 14.64
C HIS A 218 -18.36 9.10 15.74
N LEU A 219 -17.91 8.21 16.65
CA LEU A 219 -18.73 7.75 17.76
C LEU A 219 -19.17 8.93 18.64
N GLY A 220 -18.23 9.79 19.04
CA GLY A 220 -18.54 10.98 19.81
C GLY A 220 -19.52 11.89 19.09
N ASP A 221 -19.28 12.19 17.81
CA ASP A 221 -20.12 13.07 17.01
C ASP A 221 -21.58 12.58 16.92
N ILE A 222 -21.80 11.27 16.75
CA ILE A 222 -23.15 10.68 16.70
C ILE A 222 -23.93 10.98 17.98
N PHE A 223 -23.31 10.74 19.14
CA PHE A 223 -23.95 10.94 20.44
C PHE A 223 -24.03 12.43 20.81
N GLN A 224 -23.01 13.23 20.52
CA GLN A 224 -23.02 14.67 20.78
C GLN A 224 -24.06 15.42 19.93
N ASN A 225 -24.28 15.00 18.68
CA ASN A 225 -25.35 15.54 17.84
C ASN A 225 -26.73 15.30 18.48
N PHE A 226 -26.92 14.13 19.11
CA PHE A 226 -28.14 13.85 19.86
C PHE A 226 -28.23 14.73 21.12
N LEU A 227 -27.18 14.79 21.92
CA LEU A 227 -27.16 15.52 23.20
C LEU A 227 -27.28 17.04 23.00
N SER A 228 -26.81 17.57 21.88
CA SER A 228 -26.85 19.02 21.61
C SER A 228 -28.20 19.49 21.07
N ASN A 229 -29.08 18.59 20.62
CA ASN A 229 -30.38 18.96 20.07
C ASN A 229 -31.34 19.39 21.20
N PRO A 230 -31.82 20.66 21.21
CA PRO A 230 -32.74 21.16 22.22
C PRO A 230 -34.14 20.54 22.12
N HIS A 231 -34.48 19.93 20.98
CA HIS A 231 -35.75 19.24 20.77
C HIS A 231 -35.78 17.82 21.38
N HIS A 232 -34.64 17.29 21.82
CA HIS A 232 -34.61 16.01 22.52
C HIS A 232 -34.92 16.17 24.01
N ASN A 233 -35.82 15.31 24.51
CA ASN A 233 -36.25 15.32 25.90
C ASN A 233 -35.08 15.12 26.87
N THR A 234 -35.06 15.91 27.94
CA THR A 234 -34.01 15.88 28.96
C THR A 234 -33.90 14.54 29.68
N CYS A 235 -34.98 13.74 29.75
CA CYS A 235 -34.97 12.43 30.41
C CYS A 235 -34.03 11.42 29.73
N CYS A 236 -33.91 11.43 28.40
CA CYS A 236 -33.08 10.47 27.66
C CYS A 236 -31.59 10.79 27.70
N ARG A 237 -31.20 12.01 28.07
CA ARG A 237 -29.80 12.47 27.99
C ARG A 237 -28.85 11.58 28.78
N SER A 238 -29.18 11.30 30.04
CA SER A 238 -28.33 10.44 30.90
C SER A 238 -28.23 9.01 30.36
N ALA A 239 -29.32 8.46 29.81
CA ALA A 239 -29.33 7.12 29.23
C ALA A 239 -28.46 7.06 27.95
N VAL A 240 -28.53 8.09 27.10
CA VAL A 240 -27.70 8.22 25.90
C VAL A 240 -26.23 8.41 26.26
N SER A 241 -25.91 9.26 27.24
CA SER A 241 -24.52 9.44 27.70
C SER A 241 -23.95 8.16 28.33
N GLN A 242 -24.76 7.40 29.06
CA GLN A 242 -24.33 6.11 29.58
C GLN A 242 -24.07 5.11 28.44
N TRP A 243 -24.95 5.07 27.44
CA TRP A 243 -24.79 4.21 26.28
C TRP A 243 -23.51 4.55 25.49
N GLU A 244 -23.20 5.83 25.30
CA GLU A 244 -21.93 6.29 24.71
C GLU A 244 -20.72 5.79 25.50
N ALA A 245 -20.77 5.90 26.83
CA ALA A 245 -19.70 5.45 27.73
C ALA A 245 -19.50 3.94 27.67
N ASP A 246 -20.59 3.16 27.64
CA ASP A 246 -20.55 1.69 27.55
C ASP A 246 -19.92 1.23 26.22
N ILE A 247 -20.32 1.83 25.09
CA ILE A 247 -19.72 1.54 23.79
C ILE A 247 -18.26 1.94 23.77
N THR A 248 -17.92 3.12 24.28
CA THR A 248 -16.54 3.62 24.32
C THR A 248 -15.63 2.68 25.12
N ALA A 249 -16.11 2.18 26.27
CA ALA A 249 -15.39 1.20 27.06
C ALA A 249 -15.14 -0.10 26.26
N LYS A 250 -16.16 -0.62 25.57
CA LYS A 250 -16.03 -1.83 24.74
C LYS A 250 -15.08 -1.65 23.56
N VAL A 251 -15.10 -0.50 22.90
CA VAL A 251 -14.21 -0.18 21.78
C VAL A 251 -12.75 -0.08 22.24
N LYS A 252 -12.52 0.47 23.45
CA LYS A 252 -11.17 0.59 24.02
C LYS A 252 -10.49 -0.76 24.26
N ASP A 253 -11.27 -1.82 24.48
CA ASP A 253 -10.75 -3.18 24.67
C ASP A 253 -10.38 -3.87 23.35
N ILE A 254 -10.71 -3.28 22.20
CA ILE A 254 -10.33 -3.83 20.89
C ILE A 254 -8.85 -3.48 20.65
N PRO A 255 -7.96 -4.47 20.47
CA PRO A 255 -6.56 -4.19 20.19
C PRO A 255 -6.40 -3.52 18.82
N GLU A 256 -5.37 -2.69 18.68
CA GLU A 256 -4.98 -2.15 17.38
C GLU A 256 -4.69 -3.28 16.39
N PHE A 257 -5.00 -3.03 15.12
CA PHE A 257 -4.69 -3.99 14.07
C PHE A 257 -3.18 -4.13 13.92
N SER A 258 -2.69 -5.37 13.99
CA SER A 258 -1.28 -5.68 13.83
C SER A 258 -1.09 -7.01 13.12
N LEU A 259 0.02 -7.09 12.39
CA LEU A 259 0.52 -8.30 11.74
C LEU A 259 1.75 -8.77 12.51
N ASP A 260 1.55 -9.52 13.59
CA ASP A 260 2.66 -10.16 14.31
C ASP A 260 3.06 -11.46 13.61
N LEU A 261 3.89 -11.31 12.58
CA LEU A 261 4.38 -12.41 11.76
C LEU A 261 5.34 -13.35 12.53
N ARG A 262 5.75 -13.00 13.77
CA ARG A 262 6.68 -13.82 14.58
C ARG A 262 5.99 -14.96 15.29
N LEU A 263 4.66 -14.95 15.41
CA LEU A 263 3.91 -15.98 16.14
C LEU A 263 3.79 -17.31 15.37
N TRP A 264 4.23 -17.36 14.11
CA TRP A 264 4.00 -18.51 13.24
C TRP A 264 5.23 -18.96 12.43
N GLY A 265 6.43 -18.63 12.90
CA GLY A 265 7.69 -19.27 12.48
C GLY A 265 8.00 -19.25 10.99
N GLU A 266 8.61 -18.17 10.52
CA GLU A 266 9.60 -18.24 9.45
C GLU A 266 10.91 -17.69 10.02
N ASP A 267 11.65 -18.58 10.70
CA ASP A 267 13.10 -18.43 10.78
C ASP A 267 13.64 -18.65 9.35
N GLY A 268 14.60 -17.81 8.96
CA GLY A 268 15.09 -17.64 7.59
C GLY A 268 15.73 -18.85 6.93
#